data_AF-I0A2W0-F1
#
_entry.id   AF-I0A2W0-F1
#
_cell.length_a   1.000
_cell.length_b   1.000
_cell.length_c   1.000
_cell.angle_alpha   90.00
_cell.angle_beta   90.00
_cell.angle_gamma   90.00
#
_symmetry.space_group_name_H-M   'P 1'
#
loop_
_entity.id
_entity.type
_entity.pdbx_description
1 polymer ?
#
loop_
_entity_poly.entity_id
_entity_poly.type
_entity_poly.pdbx_seq_one_letter_code
_entity_poly.pdbx_strand_id
1 'polypeptide(L)'
;MNVRTVVLTAVVLILIIAFCCEYFYTHNPSSAQEKVSLQRYVIDDAGRNVTLPANVSRIVAIGPGMLRLICYLNATDMLVGIEQSELQWGPTGRDYAMAYYDEFKNLTVIGPGGPGKAPNPELLLSVKPDLIIMSEIYCQFIDPDTLQREVNATVIVLDYGPAGYLDFKELNNSLTILGIALNREDRAKSLINYIQSIVDDLNNRTNNITMRPKVYVGAVSYKGAQPFTSTQSPFPPLSLLNTKSIADNYSNKTGFVSLDFEYLISEQPDVVFIDEGNLQLVKQSFESNPSPYLQLNAFRNGEVYGILPFNYYDTNIATALADAYYMGKILYPDRFKDINPAEKANEIFNEFLGKPLYQEYSAAYGGFKCLSNAFG
;
A
#
# COMPACT_ATOMS: atom_id res chain seq x y z
N MET A 1 21.19 -75.66 -36.76
CA MET A 1 19.75 -75.41 -36.54
C MET A 1 19.11 -75.20 -37.91
N ASN A 2 18.08 -75.95 -38.27
CA ASN A 2 17.54 -75.92 -39.64
C ASN A 2 16.80 -74.58 -39.88
N VAL A 3 16.88 -74.00 -41.08
CA VAL A 3 16.35 -72.65 -41.38
C VAL A 3 14.87 -72.51 -41.00
N ARG A 4 14.09 -73.60 -41.17
CA ARG A 4 12.70 -73.68 -40.73
C ARG A 4 12.51 -73.50 -39.22
N THR A 5 13.43 -74.02 -38.40
CA THR A 5 13.38 -73.92 -36.94
C THR A 5 13.69 -72.50 -36.46
N VAL A 6 14.58 -71.78 -37.15
CA VAL A 6 14.93 -70.37 -36.86
C VAL A 6 13.75 -69.45 -37.21
N VAL A 7 13.11 -69.67 -38.35
CA VAL A 7 11.94 -68.87 -38.77
C VAL A 7 10.76 -69.10 -37.82
N LEU A 8 10.51 -70.35 -37.40
CA LEU A 8 9.41 -70.66 -36.49
C LEU A 8 9.63 -70.04 -35.09
N THR A 9 10.87 -70.05 -34.58
CA THR A 9 11.19 -69.41 -33.30
C THR A 9 11.08 -67.89 -33.37
N ALA A 10 11.49 -67.25 -34.47
CA ALA A 10 11.33 -65.81 -34.66
C ALA A 10 9.85 -65.39 -34.71
N VAL A 11 9.00 -66.15 -35.40
CA VAL A 11 7.56 -65.87 -35.49
C VAL A 11 6.87 -65.99 -34.14
N VAL A 12 7.21 -67.03 -33.36
CA VAL A 12 6.66 -67.21 -32.00
C VAL A 12 7.09 -66.07 -31.08
N LEU A 13 8.34 -65.60 -31.18
CA LEU A 13 8.84 -64.48 -30.37
C LEU A 13 8.09 -63.17 -30.69
N ILE A 14 7.83 -62.90 -31.97
CA ILE A 14 7.10 -61.71 -32.42
C ILE A 14 5.64 -61.75 -31.92
N LEU A 15 5.00 -62.93 -31.95
CA LEU A 15 3.64 -63.09 -31.45
C LEU A 15 3.56 -62.90 -29.92
N ILE A 16 4.56 -63.36 -29.17
CA ILE A 16 4.64 -63.11 -27.72
C ILE A 16 4.83 -61.63 -27.43
N ILE A 17 5.69 -60.94 -28.18
CA ILE A 17 5.92 -59.49 -28.02
C ILE A 17 4.64 -58.71 -28.35
N ALA A 18 3.95 -59.06 -29.44
CA ALA A 18 2.69 -58.43 -29.82
C ALA A 18 1.61 -58.62 -28.74
N PHE A 19 1.48 -59.83 -28.20
CA PHE A 19 0.53 -60.14 -27.14
C PHE A 19 0.89 -59.43 -25.82
N CYS A 20 2.17 -59.34 -25.47
CA CYS A 20 2.64 -58.54 -24.33
C CYS A 20 2.33 -57.05 -24.53
N CYS A 21 2.58 -56.49 -25.72
CA CYS A 21 2.27 -55.10 -26.02
C CYS A 21 0.76 -54.81 -25.91
N GLU A 22 -0.09 -55.71 -26.40
CA GLU A 22 -1.55 -55.56 -26.32
C GLU A 22 -2.06 -55.72 -24.87
N TYR A 23 -1.45 -56.61 -24.08
CA TYR A 23 -1.72 -56.74 -22.65
C TYR A 23 -1.32 -55.48 -21.88
N PHE A 24 -0.14 -54.91 -22.13
CA PHE A 24 0.29 -53.64 -21.53
C PHE A 24 -0.56 -52.43 -21.98
N TYR A 25 -1.08 -52.45 -23.20
CA TYR A 25 -1.94 -51.39 -23.73
C TYR A 25 -3.35 -51.44 -23.12
N THR A 26 -3.88 -52.64 -22.88
CA THR A 26 -5.24 -52.84 -22.34
C THR A 26 -5.31 -52.88 -20.81
N HIS A 27 -4.21 -53.25 -20.14
CA HIS A 27 -4.12 -53.34 -18.67
C HIS A 27 -3.22 -52.26 -18.07
N ASN A 28 -2.91 -51.21 -18.82
CA ASN A 28 -2.41 -49.99 -18.19
C ASN A 28 -3.54 -49.48 -17.28
N PRO A 29 -3.38 -49.46 -15.94
CA PRO A 29 -4.35 -48.79 -15.11
C PRO A 29 -4.37 -47.36 -15.62
N SER A 30 -5.52 -46.93 -16.16
CA SER A 30 -5.78 -45.52 -16.47
C SER A 30 -5.29 -44.76 -15.26
N SER A 31 -4.14 -44.10 -15.39
CA SER A 31 -3.59 -43.27 -14.34
C SER A 31 -4.61 -42.18 -14.18
N ALA A 32 -5.52 -42.36 -13.22
CA ALA A 32 -6.24 -41.27 -12.63
C ALA A 32 -5.15 -40.26 -12.29
N GLN A 33 -5.12 -39.21 -13.08
CA GLN A 33 -4.21 -38.10 -12.91
C GLN A 33 -4.65 -37.51 -11.57
N GLU A 34 -4.09 -38.01 -10.47
CA GLU A 34 -4.19 -37.37 -9.17
C GLU A 34 -3.77 -35.93 -9.45
N LYS A 35 -4.73 -35.01 -9.36
CA LYS A 35 -4.43 -33.60 -9.21
C LYS A 35 -3.63 -33.53 -7.91
N VAL A 36 -2.32 -33.67 -8.02
CA VAL A 36 -1.39 -33.25 -6.97
C VAL A 36 -1.63 -31.74 -6.89
N SER A 37 -2.50 -31.34 -5.97
CA SER A 37 -2.61 -29.93 -5.60
C SER A 37 -1.27 -29.59 -4.97
N LEU A 38 -0.40 -28.92 -5.74
CA LEU A 38 0.82 -28.34 -5.19
C LEU A 38 0.39 -27.45 -4.04
N GLN A 39 0.65 -27.91 -2.82
CA GLN A 39 0.33 -27.17 -1.62
C GLN A 39 1.22 -25.93 -1.62
N ARG A 40 0.60 -24.75 -1.66
CA ARG A 40 1.30 -23.47 -1.75
C ARG A 40 1.61 -22.99 -0.33
N TYR A 41 2.80 -22.44 -0.15
CA TYR A 41 3.26 -21.92 1.13
C TYR A 41 3.86 -20.52 0.94
N VAL A 42 3.75 -19.70 1.98
CA VAL A 42 4.41 -18.39 2.07
C VAL A 42 5.04 -18.25 3.45
N ILE A 43 6.12 -17.49 3.54
CA ILE A 43 6.64 -17.01 4.82
C ILE A 43 6.03 -15.63 5.02
N ASP A 44 5.26 -15.48 6.08
CA ASP A 44 4.61 -14.22 6.41
C ASP A 44 5.53 -13.31 7.23
N ASP A 45 5.11 -12.07 7.49
CA ASP A 45 5.98 -11.07 8.15
C ASP A 45 6.15 -11.33 9.67
N ALA A 46 5.37 -12.27 10.24
CA ALA A 46 5.61 -12.84 11.56
C ALA A 46 6.62 -14.01 11.55
N GLY A 47 7.21 -14.33 10.39
CA GLY A 47 8.18 -15.41 10.21
C GLY A 47 7.56 -16.81 10.21
N ARG A 48 6.24 -16.93 10.03
CA ARG A 48 5.52 -18.20 10.05
C ARG A 48 5.49 -18.81 8.65
N ASN A 49 5.64 -20.12 8.55
CA ASN A 49 5.42 -20.85 7.30
C ASN A 49 3.92 -21.16 7.15
N VAL A 50 3.21 -20.32 6.40
CA VAL A 50 1.76 -20.39 6.24
C VAL A 50 1.40 -21.25 5.04
N THR A 51 0.62 -22.29 5.29
CA THR A 51 0.01 -23.12 4.24
C THR A 51 -1.22 -22.43 3.68
N LEU A 52 -1.20 -22.13 2.38
CA LEU A 52 -2.32 -21.46 1.72
C LEU A 52 -3.43 -22.46 1.37
N PRO A 53 -4.71 -22.06 1.51
CA PRO A 53 -5.82 -22.84 0.99
C PRO A 53 -5.68 -23.06 -0.52
N ALA A 54 -6.13 -24.23 -1.00
CA ALA A 54 -6.07 -24.56 -2.42
C ALA A 54 -6.90 -23.59 -3.28
N ASN A 55 -8.08 -23.20 -2.77
CA ASN A 55 -8.95 -22.20 -3.38
C ASN A 55 -9.29 -21.15 -2.31
N VAL A 56 -8.91 -19.90 -2.56
CA VAL A 56 -9.30 -18.76 -1.72
C VAL A 56 -10.37 -18.01 -2.49
N SER A 57 -11.53 -17.78 -1.87
CA SER A 57 -12.67 -17.05 -2.45
C SER A 57 -13.34 -16.11 -1.47
N ARG A 58 -13.15 -16.34 -0.17
CA ARG A 58 -13.72 -15.57 0.93
C ARG A 58 -12.60 -15.04 1.80
N ILE A 59 -12.42 -13.74 1.85
CA ILE A 59 -11.35 -13.13 2.64
C ILE A 59 -11.88 -12.05 3.57
N VAL A 60 -11.11 -11.81 4.62
CA VAL A 60 -11.25 -10.65 5.48
C VAL A 60 -9.87 -10.03 5.68
N ALA A 61 -9.82 -8.70 5.75
CA ALA A 61 -8.62 -7.94 6.02
C ALA A 61 -8.81 -7.15 7.32
N ILE A 62 -7.90 -7.32 8.27
CA ILE A 62 -8.01 -6.74 9.61
C ILE A 62 -6.74 -5.98 9.98
N GLY A 63 -6.93 -4.82 10.61
CA GLY A 63 -5.85 -3.94 11.03
C GLY A 63 -5.37 -2.96 9.96
N PRO A 64 -4.51 -2.01 10.37
CA PRO A 64 -4.08 -0.91 9.53
C PRO A 64 -3.55 -1.36 8.17
N GLY A 65 -4.08 -0.75 7.11
CA GLY A 65 -3.63 -0.91 5.73
C GLY A 65 -3.84 -2.28 5.05
N MET A 66 -4.32 -3.32 5.75
CA MET A 66 -4.57 -4.61 5.10
C MET A 66 -5.66 -4.54 4.03
N LEU A 67 -6.78 -3.86 4.34
CA LEU A 67 -7.86 -3.67 3.37
C LEU A 67 -7.40 -2.86 2.14
N ARG A 68 -6.46 -1.91 2.34
CA ARG A 68 -5.85 -1.15 1.25
C ARG A 68 -5.09 -2.05 0.28
N LEU A 69 -4.26 -2.96 0.78
CA LEU A 69 -3.50 -3.89 -0.07
C LEU A 69 -4.43 -4.84 -0.87
N ILE A 70 -5.55 -5.26 -0.27
CA ILE A 70 -6.58 -6.03 -0.99
C ILE A 70 -7.17 -5.23 -2.15
N CYS A 71 -7.46 -3.94 -1.93
CA CYS A 71 -7.98 -3.06 -2.97
C CYS A 71 -6.95 -2.85 -4.09
N TYR A 72 -5.67 -2.66 -3.74
CA TYR A 72 -4.60 -2.52 -4.71
C TYR A 72 -4.43 -3.74 -5.62
N LEU A 73 -4.76 -4.93 -5.13
CA LEU A 73 -4.67 -6.19 -5.89
C LEU A 73 -5.95 -6.57 -6.63
N ASN A 74 -6.93 -5.67 -6.71
CA ASN A 74 -8.22 -5.93 -7.36
C ASN A 74 -8.86 -7.23 -6.82
N ALA A 75 -8.88 -7.37 -5.50
CA ALA A 75 -9.43 -8.53 -4.80
C ALA A 75 -10.61 -8.15 -3.89
N THR A 76 -11.25 -7.01 -4.15
CA THR A 76 -12.43 -6.54 -3.39
C THR A 76 -13.62 -7.48 -3.54
N ASP A 77 -13.71 -8.21 -4.66
CA ASP A 77 -14.74 -9.21 -4.97
C ASP A 77 -14.72 -10.41 -4.01
N MET A 78 -13.60 -10.64 -3.33
CA MET A 78 -13.41 -11.75 -2.40
C MET A 78 -13.79 -11.39 -0.95
N LEU A 79 -14.01 -10.11 -0.65
CA LEU A 79 -14.29 -9.64 0.71
C LEU A 79 -15.66 -10.14 1.19
N VAL A 80 -15.68 -10.72 2.39
CA VAL A 80 -16.93 -11.22 3.01
C VAL A 80 -17.26 -10.52 4.33
N GLY A 81 -16.39 -9.62 4.77
CA GLY A 81 -16.60 -8.82 5.95
C GLY A 81 -15.68 -7.61 6.02
N ILE A 82 -16.03 -6.65 6.87
CA ILE A 82 -15.31 -5.39 7.02
C ILE A 82 -15.23 -4.95 8.49
N GLU A 83 -14.12 -4.30 8.84
CA GLU A 83 -14.00 -3.65 10.14
C GLU A 83 -15.00 -2.47 10.28
N GLN A 84 -15.64 -2.35 11.44
CA GLN A 84 -16.63 -1.30 11.72
C GLN A 84 -16.05 0.11 11.54
N SER A 85 -14.77 0.31 11.88
CA SER A 85 -14.07 1.58 11.74
C SER A 85 -14.07 2.11 10.31
N GLU A 86 -13.96 1.23 9.31
CA GLU A 86 -13.97 1.64 7.90
C GLU A 86 -15.28 2.32 7.51
N LEU A 87 -16.40 1.83 8.04
CA LEU A 87 -17.72 2.40 7.82
C LEU A 87 -17.91 3.68 8.65
N GLN A 88 -17.46 3.69 9.90
CA GLN A 88 -17.66 4.81 10.83
C GLN A 88 -16.89 6.08 10.45
N TRP A 89 -15.67 5.94 9.97
CA TRP A 89 -14.83 7.08 9.62
C TRP A 89 -15.21 7.74 8.29
N GLY A 90 -16.02 7.06 7.47
CA GLY A 90 -16.29 7.47 6.11
C GLY A 90 -15.06 7.30 5.19
N PRO A 91 -15.21 7.62 3.90
CA PRO A 91 -14.18 7.35 2.88
C PRO A 91 -12.97 8.29 2.93
N THR A 92 -13.17 9.52 3.37
CA THR A 92 -12.25 10.64 3.14
C THR A 92 -10.86 10.41 3.75
N GLY A 93 -9.81 10.68 2.95
CA GLY A 93 -8.41 10.59 3.38
C GLY A 93 -7.80 9.19 3.29
N ARG A 94 -8.58 8.20 2.88
CA ARG A 94 -8.12 6.83 2.63
C ARG A 94 -8.43 6.46 1.19
N ASP A 95 -7.42 6.41 0.34
CA ASP A 95 -7.57 6.27 -1.12
C ASP A 95 -8.47 5.09 -1.52
N TYR A 96 -8.23 3.91 -0.95
CA TYR A 96 -9.04 2.71 -1.18
C TYR A 96 -10.48 2.84 -0.70
N ALA A 97 -10.72 3.56 0.41
CA ALA A 97 -12.07 3.80 0.89
C ALA A 97 -12.78 4.81 -0.02
N MET A 98 -12.11 5.88 -0.46
CA MET A 98 -12.64 6.81 -1.45
C MET A 98 -13.01 6.09 -2.75
N ALA A 99 -12.24 5.08 -3.15
CA ALA A 99 -12.58 4.25 -4.30
C ALA A 99 -13.79 3.33 -4.06
N TYR A 100 -13.87 2.62 -2.93
CA TYR A 100 -14.71 1.43 -2.79
C TYR A 100 -15.75 1.48 -1.65
N TYR A 101 -15.97 2.64 -1.02
CA TYR A 101 -16.86 2.76 0.15
C TYR A 101 -18.30 2.27 -0.07
N ASP A 102 -18.85 2.44 -1.28
CA ASP A 102 -20.19 1.95 -1.59
C ASP A 102 -20.29 0.42 -1.56
N GLU A 103 -19.23 -0.27 -1.99
CA GLU A 103 -19.13 -1.73 -1.93
C GLU A 103 -18.96 -2.19 -0.49
N PHE A 104 -18.14 -1.47 0.29
CA PHE A 104 -17.86 -1.76 1.70
C PHE A 104 -19.10 -1.74 2.58
N LYS A 105 -20.05 -0.84 2.33
CA LYS A 105 -21.31 -0.75 3.09
C LYS A 105 -22.16 -2.02 3.04
N ASN A 106 -21.95 -2.88 2.04
CA ASN A 106 -22.71 -4.13 1.89
C ASN A 106 -22.07 -5.32 2.61
N LEU A 107 -20.87 -5.14 3.19
CA LEU A 107 -20.14 -6.20 3.88
C LEU A 107 -20.57 -6.33 5.35
N THR A 108 -20.54 -7.55 5.86
CA THR A 108 -20.85 -7.84 7.26
C THR A 108 -19.74 -7.30 8.17
N VAL A 109 -20.11 -6.66 9.27
CA VAL A 109 -19.13 -6.17 10.25
C VAL A 109 -18.48 -7.34 11.00
N ILE A 110 -17.14 -7.40 10.96
CA ILE A 110 -16.32 -8.50 11.54
C ILE A 110 -15.56 -8.12 12.81
N GLY A 111 -15.78 -6.91 13.32
CA GLY A 111 -15.07 -6.41 14.50
C GLY A 111 -14.99 -4.90 14.52
N PRO A 112 -14.50 -4.32 15.63
CA PRO A 112 -14.52 -2.88 15.82
C PRO A 112 -13.51 -2.15 14.93
N GLY A 113 -12.36 -2.77 14.63
CA GLY A 113 -11.28 -2.22 13.83
C GLY A 113 -10.65 -0.92 14.32
N GLY A 114 -9.58 -0.54 13.66
CA GLY A 114 -8.82 0.66 13.97
C GLY A 114 -7.69 0.44 14.98
N PRO A 115 -6.85 1.46 15.18
CA PRO A 115 -5.66 1.34 16.01
C PRO A 115 -6.05 1.03 17.46
N GLY A 116 -5.41 0.03 18.05
CA GLY A 116 -5.59 -0.27 19.48
C GLY A 116 -6.79 -1.16 19.82
N LYS A 117 -7.57 -1.65 18.84
CA LYS A 117 -8.72 -2.51 19.11
C LYS A 117 -8.43 -3.94 18.67
N ALA A 118 -8.67 -4.89 19.59
CA ALA A 118 -8.48 -6.30 19.30
C ALA A 118 -9.47 -6.81 18.23
N PRO A 119 -9.06 -7.78 17.39
CA PRO A 119 -9.97 -8.54 16.53
C PRO A 119 -11.07 -9.24 17.33
N ASN A 120 -12.17 -9.59 16.66
CA ASN A 120 -13.25 -10.39 17.26
C ASN A 120 -13.37 -11.75 16.53
N PRO A 121 -12.81 -12.83 17.11
CA PRO A 121 -12.83 -14.16 16.51
C PRO A 121 -14.23 -14.70 16.21
N GLU A 122 -15.23 -14.44 17.07
CA GLU A 122 -16.61 -14.90 16.86
C GLU A 122 -17.25 -14.26 15.63
N LEU A 123 -17.05 -12.94 15.45
CA LEU A 123 -17.55 -12.22 14.28
C LEU A 123 -16.82 -12.63 13.00
N LEU A 124 -15.50 -12.85 13.07
CA LEU A 124 -14.71 -13.38 11.96
C LEU A 124 -15.20 -14.78 11.56
N LEU A 125 -15.45 -15.67 12.52
CA LEU A 125 -16.00 -17.01 12.28
C LEU A 125 -17.38 -16.96 11.61
N SER A 126 -18.22 -15.99 11.98
CA SER A 126 -19.58 -15.87 11.45
C SER A 126 -19.62 -15.68 9.93
N VAL A 127 -18.59 -15.05 9.34
CA VAL A 127 -18.49 -14.82 7.89
C VAL A 127 -17.73 -15.92 7.15
N LYS A 128 -17.22 -16.94 7.86
CA LYS A 128 -16.55 -18.13 7.28
C LYS A 128 -15.51 -17.75 6.21
N PRO A 129 -14.43 -17.02 6.56
CA PRO A 129 -13.37 -16.71 5.61
C PRO A 129 -12.53 -17.97 5.32
N ASP A 130 -11.99 -18.04 4.11
CA ASP A 130 -10.95 -19.01 3.74
C ASP A 130 -9.57 -18.51 4.22
N LEU A 131 -9.39 -17.18 4.19
CA LEU A 131 -8.14 -16.50 4.50
C LEU A 131 -8.39 -15.19 5.24
N ILE A 132 -7.62 -14.97 6.31
CA ILE A 132 -7.56 -13.73 7.08
C ILE A 132 -6.21 -13.07 6.79
N ILE A 133 -6.26 -11.84 6.29
CA ILE A 133 -5.09 -10.99 6.10
C ILE A 133 -5.01 -10.06 7.30
N MET A 134 -3.98 -10.23 8.13
CA MET A 134 -3.85 -9.54 9.41
C MET A 134 -2.62 -8.64 9.42
N SER A 135 -2.79 -7.39 9.85
CA SER A 135 -1.65 -6.49 10.10
C SER A 135 -0.80 -7.02 11.24
N GLU A 136 0.53 -6.97 11.12
CA GLU A 136 1.46 -7.34 12.19
C GLU A 136 1.17 -6.60 13.51
N ILE A 137 0.67 -5.36 13.44
CA ILE A 137 0.27 -4.57 14.62
C ILE A 137 -0.76 -5.32 15.48
N TYR A 138 -1.60 -6.17 14.90
CA TYR A 138 -2.60 -6.92 15.65
C TYR A 138 -2.06 -8.17 16.35
N CYS A 139 -0.83 -8.61 16.05
CA CYS A 139 -0.15 -9.69 16.78
C CYS A 139 0.02 -9.36 18.27
N GLN A 140 0.01 -8.06 18.64
CA GLN A 140 0.04 -7.64 20.05
C GLN A 140 -1.26 -7.94 20.81
N PHE A 141 -2.39 -8.11 20.11
CA PHE A 141 -3.70 -8.36 20.70
C PHE A 141 -4.07 -9.83 20.70
N ILE A 142 -3.72 -10.54 19.63
CA ILE A 142 -3.99 -11.96 19.48
C ILE A 142 -2.87 -12.64 18.69
N ASP A 143 -2.42 -13.78 19.20
CA ASP A 143 -1.49 -14.65 18.48
C ASP A 143 -2.17 -15.18 17.19
N PRO A 144 -1.51 -15.09 16.03
CA PRO A 144 -2.15 -15.42 14.76
C PRO A 144 -2.49 -16.90 14.61
N ASP A 145 -1.74 -17.81 15.24
CA ASP A 145 -2.05 -19.25 15.23
C ASP A 145 -3.27 -19.57 16.11
N THR A 146 -3.44 -18.80 17.19
CA THR A 146 -4.64 -18.84 18.02
C THR A 146 -5.87 -18.34 17.26
N LEU A 147 -5.77 -17.20 16.57
CA LEU A 147 -6.85 -16.69 15.72
C LEU A 147 -7.22 -17.71 14.62
N GLN A 148 -6.22 -18.29 13.95
CA GLN A 148 -6.43 -19.32 12.93
C GLN A 148 -7.24 -20.51 13.45
N ARG A 149 -6.95 -20.96 14.68
CA ARG A 149 -7.67 -22.08 15.33
C ARG A 149 -9.10 -21.71 15.71
N GLU A 150 -9.31 -20.51 16.25
CA GLU A 150 -10.63 -20.05 16.70
C GLU A 150 -11.58 -19.77 15.54
N VAL A 151 -11.06 -19.23 14.43
CA VAL A 151 -11.86 -18.91 13.23
C VAL A 151 -11.93 -20.09 12.25
N ASN A 152 -11.06 -21.09 12.41
CA ASN A 152 -10.90 -22.20 11.47
C ASN A 152 -10.65 -21.71 10.03
N ALA A 153 -9.75 -20.74 9.89
CA ALA A 153 -9.37 -20.10 8.63
C ALA A 153 -7.87 -19.78 8.64
N THR A 154 -7.19 -19.90 7.49
CA THR A 154 -5.77 -19.56 7.40
C THR A 154 -5.55 -18.09 7.74
N VAL A 155 -4.51 -17.77 8.52
CA VAL A 155 -4.11 -16.38 8.81
C VAL A 155 -2.75 -16.10 8.18
N ILE A 156 -2.61 -15.03 7.41
CA ILE A 156 -1.33 -14.47 6.96
C ILE A 156 -1.12 -13.14 7.66
N VAL A 157 0.05 -12.96 8.29
CA VAL A 157 0.46 -11.69 8.90
C VAL A 157 1.29 -10.89 7.92
N LEU A 158 0.93 -9.62 7.72
CA LEU A 158 1.67 -8.72 6.83
C LEU A 158 1.99 -7.39 7.50
N ASP A 159 3.13 -6.83 7.11
CA ASP A 159 3.52 -5.45 7.29
C ASP A 159 4.08 -4.92 5.96
N TYR A 160 3.74 -3.69 5.60
CA TYR A 160 4.34 -3.02 4.44
C TYR A 160 5.19 -1.81 4.84
N GLY A 161 5.60 -1.78 6.11
CA GLY A 161 6.56 -0.86 6.68
C GLY A 161 5.91 0.13 7.63
N PRO A 162 6.74 0.95 8.31
CA PRO A 162 6.24 1.87 9.31
C PRO A 162 5.24 2.88 8.73
N ALA A 163 4.11 3.06 9.41
CA ALA A 163 3.09 4.03 9.01
C ALA A 163 3.66 5.43 8.79
N GLY A 164 3.30 6.05 7.66
CA GLY A 164 3.81 7.34 7.22
C GLY A 164 5.16 7.26 6.48
N TYR A 165 5.69 6.07 6.20
CA TYR A 165 6.90 5.88 5.39
C TYR A 165 6.61 5.11 4.10
N LEU A 166 7.54 5.20 3.15
CA LEU A 166 7.55 4.44 1.90
C LEU A 166 8.65 3.38 1.96
N ASP A 167 8.34 2.23 2.54
CA ASP A 167 9.22 1.06 2.51
C ASP A 167 8.87 0.16 1.33
N PHE A 168 9.48 0.43 0.17
CA PHE A 168 9.20 -0.35 -1.04
C PHE A 168 9.65 -1.81 -0.93
N LYS A 169 10.60 -2.14 -0.04
CA LYS A 169 11.01 -3.53 0.14
C LYS A 169 9.89 -4.32 0.81
N GLU A 170 9.40 -3.83 1.94
CA GLU A 170 8.32 -4.50 2.68
C GLU A 170 6.99 -4.45 1.89
N LEU A 171 6.68 -3.33 1.23
CA LEU A 171 5.52 -3.25 0.34
C LEU A 171 5.58 -4.27 -0.80
N ASN A 172 6.72 -4.40 -1.49
CA ASN A 172 6.86 -5.37 -2.57
C ASN A 172 6.75 -6.81 -2.04
N ASN A 173 7.28 -7.09 -0.84
CA ASN A 173 7.13 -8.40 -0.19
C ASN A 173 5.66 -8.71 0.09
N SER A 174 4.96 -7.81 0.78
CA SER A 174 3.53 -7.91 1.08
C SER A 174 2.66 -8.10 -0.18
N LEU A 175 2.89 -7.29 -1.23
CA LEU A 175 2.18 -7.43 -2.51
C LEU A 175 2.46 -8.77 -3.19
N THR A 176 3.69 -9.28 -3.09
CA THR A 176 4.06 -10.58 -3.66
C THR A 176 3.38 -11.72 -2.92
N ILE A 177 3.41 -11.71 -1.58
CA ILE A 177 2.76 -12.72 -0.74
C ILE A 177 1.25 -12.75 -1.03
N LEU A 178 0.59 -11.59 -1.05
CA LEU A 178 -0.83 -11.50 -1.36
C LEU A 178 -1.14 -11.87 -2.82
N GLY A 179 -0.28 -11.49 -3.76
CA GLY A 179 -0.38 -11.91 -5.15
C GLY A 179 -0.46 -13.43 -5.25
N ILE A 180 0.40 -14.15 -4.55
CA ILE A 180 0.33 -15.62 -4.49
C ILE A 180 -0.95 -16.05 -3.76
N ALA A 181 -1.19 -15.58 -2.55
CA ALA A 181 -2.31 -16.03 -1.71
C ALA A 181 -3.67 -15.89 -2.39
N LEU A 182 -3.86 -14.81 -3.16
CA LEU A 182 -5.14 -14.43 -3.78
C LEU A 182 -5.24 -14.82 -5.26
N ASN A 183 -4.22 -15.47 -5.84
CA ASN A 183 -4.10 -15.71 -7.28
C ASN A 183 -4.22 -14.40 -8.09
N ARG A 184 -3.39 -13.43 -7.72
CA ARG A 184 -3.27 -12.07 -8.27
C ARG A 184 -1.80 -11.72 -8.57
N GLU A 185 -0.96 -12.71 -8.85
CA GLU A 185 0.48 -12.55 -9.08
C GLU A 185 0.78 -11.55 -10.22
N ASP A 186 0.05 -11.64 -11.33
CA ASP A 186 0.23 -10.71 -12.47
C ASP A 186 -0.12 -9.27 -12.08
N ARG A 187 -1.20 -9.08 -11.31
CA ARG A 187 -1.59 -7.77 -10.81
C ARG A 187 -0.56 -7.22 -9.82
N ALA A 188 -0.09 -8.04 -8.88
CA ALA A 188 0.96 -7.66 -7.93
C ALA A 188 2.23 -7.23 -8.66
N LYS A 189 2.70 -8.05 -9.62
CA LYS A 189 3.89 -7.76 -10.44
C LYS A 189 3.72 -6.47 -11.24
N SER A 190 2.56 -6.26 -11.86
CA SER A 190 2.25 -5.03 -12.60
C SER A 190 2.36 -3.80 -11.69
N LEU A 191 1.76 -3.85 -10.51
CA LEU A 191 1.77 -2.74 -9.56
C LEU A 191 3.17 -2.46 -9.01
N ILE A 192 3.93 -3.50 -8.66
CA ILE A 192 5.33 -3.38 -8.21
C ILE A 192 6.19 -2.70 -9.29
N ASN A 193 6.04 -3.12 -10.54
CA ASN A 193 6.78 -2.51 -11.66
C ASN A 193 6.38 -1.05 -11.87
N TYR A 194 5.09 -0.72 -11.74
CA TYR A 194 4.62 0.65 -11.84
C TYR A 194 5.20 1.54 -10.73
N ILE A 195 5.19 1.08 -9.49
CA ILE A 195 5.80 1.77 -8.35
C ILE A 195 7.29 2.02 -8.61
N GLN A 196 8.03 0.99 -9.04
CA GLN A 196 9.44 1.13 -9.37
C GLN A 196 9.67 2.17 -10.47
N SER A 197 8.82 2.20 -11.51
CA SER A 197 8.93 3.17 -12.59
C SER A 197 8.75 4.62 -12.11
N ILE A 198 7.88 4.86 -11.11
CA ILE A 198 7.73 6.18 -10.48
C ILE A 198 8.97 6.55 -9.70
N VAL A 199 9.50 5.64 -8.88
CA VAL A 199 10.72 5.87 -8.10
C VAL A 199 11.89 6.23 -9.03
N ASP A 200 12.05 5.48 -10.11
CA ASP A 200 13.11 5.71 -11.10
C ASP A 200 12.92 7.05 -11.83
N ASP A 201 11.70 7.40 -12.23
CA ASP A 201 11.39 8.67 -12.89
C ASP A 201 11.69 9.87 -11.98
N LEU A 202 11.20 9.87 -10.73
CA LEU A 202 11.45 10.93 -9.76
C LEU A 202 12.95 11.08 -9.46
N ASN A 203 13.66 9.97 -9.32
CA ASN A 203 15.11 9.97 -9.14
C ASN A 203 15.83 10.54 -10.37
N ASN A 204 15.47 10.10 -11.59
CA ASN A 204 16.08 10.59 -12.83
C ASN A 204 15.86 12.09 -13.04
N ARG A 205 14.71 12.62 -12.63
CA ARG A 205 14.41 14.06 -12.69
C ARG A 205 15.29 14.88 -11.73
N THR A 206 15.73 14.29 -10.61
CA THR A 206 16.27 15.04 -9.47
C THR A 206 17.71 14.67 -9.05
N ASN A 207 18.27 13.55 -9.51
CA ASN A 207 19.57 13.03 -9.05
C ASN A 207 20.74 13.99 -9.31
N ASN A 208 20.72 14.71 -10.44
CA ASN A 208 21.78 15.63 -10.86
C ASN A 208 21.53 17.07 -10.40
N ILE A 209 20.58 17.31 -9.50
CA ILE A 209 20.31 18.65 -8.93
C ILE A 209 21.27 18.89 -7.77
N THR A 210 22.12 19.90 -7.93
CA THR A 210 23.13 20.29 -6.93
C THR A 210 22.66 21.43 -6.01
N MET A 211 21.87 22.36 -6.54
CA MET A 211 21.27 23.45 -5.76
C MET A 211 19.80 23.11 -5.47
N ARG A 212 19.47 22.93 -4.20
CA ARG A 212 18.13 22.57 -3.75
C ARG A 212 17.57 23.70 -2.87
N PRO A 213 16.29 24.09 -3.05
CA PRO A 213 15.64 25.04 -2.16
C PRO A 213 15.57 24.46 -0.74
N LYS A 214 15.56 25.33 0.27
CA LYS A 214 15.20 24.94 1.63
C LYS A 214 13.70 24.69 1.69
N VAL A 215 13.31 23.50 2.14
CA VAL A 215 11.90 23.09 2.18
C VAL A 215 11.48 22.80 3.62
N TYR A 216 10.26 23.16 3.96
CA TYR A 216 9.60 22.71 5.18
C TYR A 216 8.24 22.06 4.85
N VAL A 217 7.89 21.00 5.57
CA VAL A 217 6.57 20.36 5.47
C VAL A 217 5.92 20.42 6.85
N GLY A 218 4.93 21.29 6.99
CA GLY A 218 4.25 21.54 8.26
C GLY A 218 2.92 20.82 8.37
N ALA A 219 2.41 20.78 9.61
CA ALA A 219 1.13 20.20 9.97
C ALA A 219 0.96 18.71 9.59
N VAL A 220 2.06 17.95 9.51
CA VAL A 220 2.02 16.54 9.12
C VAL A 220 1.20 15.74 10.12
N SER A 221 0.17 15.06 9.64
CA SER A 221 -0.72 14.22 10.45
C SER A 221 0.04 13.10 11.19
N TYR A 222 -0.17 13.01 12.50
CA TYR A 222 0.38 11.95 13.35
C TYR A 222 -0.50 11.75 14.60
N LYS A 223 -1.12 10.58 14.74
CA LYS A 223 -2.00 10.23 15.88
C LYS A 223 -3.05 11.31 16.22
N GLY A 224 -3.60 11.97 15.21
CA GLY A 224 -4.57 13.05 15.35
C GLY A 224 -4.16 14.30 14.58
N ALA A 225 -4.92 15.38 14.77
CA ALA A 225 -4.64 16.66 14.16
C ALA A 225 -3.38 17.30 14.75
N GLN A 226 -2.57 17.94 13.91
CA GLN A 226 -1.24 18.43 14.27
C GLN A 226 -1.05 19.90 13.87
N PRO A 227 -0.41 20.74 14.72
CA PRO A 227 -0.16 22.15 14.43
C PRO A 227 0.88 22.33 13.32
N PHE A 228 1.01 23.55 12.81
CA PHE A 228 1.98 23.89 11.75
C PHE A 228 3.40 23.40 12.03
N THR A 229 3.84 23.45 13.29
CA THR A 229 5.20 23.07 13.72
C THR A 229 5.48 21.57 13.72
N SER A 230 4.46 20.74 13.53
CA SER A 230 4.60 19.29 13.44
C SER A 230 5.01 18.85 12.04
N THR A 231 6.06 18.05 11.93
CA THR A 231 6.66 17.57 10.69
C THR A 231 7.08 16.10 10.82
N GLN A 232 7.58 15.53 9.73
CA GLN A 232 8.27 14.25 9.71
C GLN A 232 9.67 14.40 9.12
N SER A 233 10.65 13.69 9.69
CA SER A 233 12.06 13.68 9.26
C SER A 233 12.54 12.23 9.09
N PRO A 234 13.03 11.81 7.91
CA PRO A 234 12.83 12.46 6.63
C PRO A 234 11.36 12.39 6.19
N PHE A 235 10.91 13.35 5.39
CA PHE A 235 9.59 13.31 4.77
C PHE A 235 9.61 12.43 3.50
N PRO A 236 8.76 11.39 3.36
CA PRO A 236 8.92 10.40 2.30
C PRO A 236 8.79 10.96 0.87
N PRO A 237 7.80 11.79 0.53
CA PRO A 237 7.73 12.42 -0.80
C PRO A 237 8.98 13.24 -1.17
N LEU A 238 9.59 13.94 -0.20
CA LEU A 238 10.85 14.68 -0.44
C LEU A 238 12.04 13.74 -0.64
N SER A 239 12.04 12.60 0.07
CA SER A 239 13.09 11.58 -0.06
C SER A 239 13.13 11.00 -1.48
N LEU A 240 11.97 10.79 -2.12
CA LEU A 240 11.88 10.37 -3.53
C LEU A 240 12.47 11.38 -4.52
N LEU A 241 12.50 12.66 -4.13
CA LEU A 241 13.07 13.76 -4.91
C LEU A 241 14.56 14.01 -4.59
N ASN A 242 15.17 13.16 -3.75
CA ASN A 242 16.51 13.37 -3.21
C ASN A 242 16.66 14.72 -2.47
N THR A 243 15.57 15.26 -1.92
CA THR A 243 15.52 16.58 -1.29
C THR A 243 15.34 16.44 0.20
N LYS A 244 16.09 17.23 0.97
CA LYS A 244 15.99 17.26 2.42
C LYS A 244 15.08 18.39 2.88
N SER A 245 14.34 18.15 3.95
CA SER A 245 13.65 19.20 4.69
C SER A 245 14.64 19.91 5.62
N ILE A 246 14.39 21.17 5.96
CA ILE A 246 15.12 21.83 7.06
C ILE A 246 14.96 21.05 8.37
N ALA A 247 13.83 20.34 8.55
CA ALA A 247 13.57 19.49 9.71
C ALA A 247 14.58 18.34 9.86
N ASP A 248 15.19 17.90 8.76
CA ASP A 248 16.16 16.80 8.76
C ASP A 248 17.46 17.19 9.49
N ASN A 249 17.71 18.49 9.66
CA ASN A 249 18.86 19.02 10.39
C ASN A 249 18.54 19.33 11.86
N TYR A 250 17.27 19.28 12.28
CA TYR A 250 16.87 19.66 13.64
C TYR A 250 17.24 18.59 14.67
N SER A 251 17.09 17.31 14.33
CA SER A 251 17.42 16.22 15.23
C SER A 251 17.82 14.95 14.48
N ASN A 252 18.60 14.09 15.14
CA ASN A 252 18.94 12.76 14.63
C ASN A 252 17.78 11.74 14.74
N LYS A 253 16.59 12.17 15.18
CA LYS A 253 15.43 11.28 15.30
C LYS A 253 14.75 11.16 13.94
N THR A 254 14.38 9.93 13.59
CA THR A 254 13.51 9.66 12.44
C THR A 254 12.04 9.66 12.88
N GLY A 255 11.15 10.09 11.99
CA GLY A 255 9.70 10.09 12.16
C GLY A 255 9.15 11.43 12.55
N PHE A 256 8.09 11.42 13.35
CA PHE A 256 7.42 12.62 13.82
C PHE A 256 8.37 13.49 14.63
N VAL A 257 8.44 14.77 14.28
CA VAL A 257 9.23 15.80 14.96
C VAL A 257 8.36 17.02 15.16
N SER A 258 8.38 17.60 16.37
CA SER A 258 7.80 18.92 16.64
C SER A 258 8.93 19.94 16.66
N LEU A 259 8.84 20.94 15.81
CA LEU A 259 9.76 22.08 15.80
C LEU A 259 9.19 23.23 16.63
N ASP A 260 10.00 24.25 16.85
CA ASP A 260 9.56 25.57 17.33
C ASP A 260 9.64 26.60 16.19
N PHE A 261 8.88 27.70 16.33
CA PHE A 261 8.87 28.76 15.31
C PHE A 261 10.22 29.48 15.21
N GLU A 262 10.99 29.58 16.30
CA GLU A 262 12.29 30.25 16.29
C GLU A 262 13.26 29.54 15.35
N TYR A 263 13.28 28.21 15.37
CA TYR A 263 14.03 27.39 14.44
C TYR A 263 13.58 27.63 12.99
N LEU A 264 12.27 27.59 12.72
CA LEU A 264 11.73 27.85 11.38
C LEU A 264 12.12 29.25 10.85
N ILE A 265 12.05 30.27 11.72
CA ILE A 265 12.43 31.64 11.41
C ILE A 265 13.94 31.77 11.20
N SER A 266 14.76 31.00 11.92
CA SER A 266 16.21 31.00 11.73
C SER A 266 16.63 30.33 10.42
N GLU A 267 15.94 29.24 10.04
CA GLU A 267 16.28 28.47 8.84
C GLU A 267 15.75 29.11 7.56
N GLN A 268 14.65 29.88 7.63
CA GLN A 268 13.99 30.53 6.50
C GLN A 268 13.80 29.57 5.30
N PRO A 269 12.84 28.62 5.37
CA PRO A 269 12.55 27.79 4.22
C PRO A 269 12.10 28.66 3.04
N ASP A 270 12.59 28.33 1.85
CA ASP A 270 12.20 28.99 0.60
C ASP A 270 10.77 28.60 0.21
N VAL A 271 10.40 27.34 0.46
CA VAL A 271 9.09 26.75 0.16
C VAL A 271 8.54 26.01 1.37
N VAL A 272 7.25 26.23 1.65
CA VAL A 272 6.50 25.54 2.70
C VAL A 272 5.39 24.70 2.08
N PHE A 273 5.32 23.43 2.45
CA PHE A 273 4.16 22.56 2.19
C PHE A 273 3.36 22.38 3.48
N ILE A 274 2.04 22.31 3.36
CA ILE A 274 1.11 22.06 4.47
C ILE A 274 0.28 20.83 4.13
N ASP A 275 0.29 19.83 5.02
CA ASP A 275 -0.64 18.70 4.97
C ASP A 275 -2.08 19.24 5.13
N GLU A 276 -2.88 19.11 4.07
CA GLU A 276 -4.23 19.67 4.03
C GLU A 276 -5.19 19.03 5.04
N GLY A 277 -4.87 17.85 5.57
CA GLY A 277 -5.59 17.25 6.70
C GLY A 277 -5.62 18.15 7.95
N ASN A 278 -4.67 19.08 8.05
CA ASN A 278 -4.55 20.02 9.17
C ASN A 278 -4.59 21.49 8.75
N LEU A 279 -4.88 21.80 7.48
CA LEU A 279 -4.87 23.18 6.97
C LEU A 279 -5.80 24.11 7.77
N GLN A 280 -6.98 23.63 8.17
CA GLN A 280 -7.91 24.44 8.94
C GLN A 280 -7.36 24.82 10.33
N LEU A 281 -6.62 23.91 10.97
CA LEU A 281 -5.96 24.17 12.24
C LEU A 281 -4.83 25.21 12.07
N VAL A 282 -4.07 25.12 10.98
CA VAL A 282 -3.03 26.11 10.65
C VAL A 282 -3.66 27.48 10.39
N LYS A 283 -4.76 27.56 9.63
CA LYS A 283 -5.50 28.80 9.40
C LYS A 283 -5.98 29.45 10.70
N GLN A 284 -6.60 28.68 11.58
CA GLN A 284 -7.05 29.18 12.89
C GLN A 284 -5.89 29.70 13.75
N SER A 285 -4.74 28.99 13.72
CA SER A 285 -3.53 29.43 14.42
C SER A 285 -2.97 30.73 13.83
N PHE A 286 -2.96 30.85 12.50
CA PHE A 286 -2.54 32.07 11.80
C PHE A 286 -3.45 33.25 12.12
N GLU A 287 -4.78 33.08 12.02
CA GLU A 287 -5.77 34.11 12.35
C GLU A 287 -5.63 34.60 13.80
N SER A 288 -5.32 33.68 14.72
CA SER A 288 -5.13 34.01 16.14
C SER A 288 -3.81 34.73 16.42
N ASN A 289 -2.72 34.38 15.73
CA ASN A 289 -1.41 34.99 15.89
C ASN A 289 -0.60 34.92 14.59
N PRO A 290 -0.74 35.91 13.68
CA PRO A 290 -0.08 35.87 12.38
C PRO A 290 1.43 36.20 12.47
N SER A 291 1.88 36.82 13.57
CA SER A 291 3.25 37.37 13.69
C SER A 291 4.38 36.35 13.44
N PRO A 292 4.36 35.12 14.01
CA PRO A 292 5.40 34.13 13.74
C PRO A 292 5.43 33.67 12.27
N TYR A 293 4.26 33.53 11.64
CA TYR A 293 4.15 33.11 10.25
C TYR A 293 4.65 34.19 9.29
N LEU A 294 4.29 35.46 9.52
CA LEU A 294 4.71 36.60 8.68
C LEU A 294 6.21 36.95 8.81
N GLN A 295 6.93 36.32 9.75
CA GLN A 295 8.39 36.38 9.81
C GLN A 295 9.08 35.40 8.84
N LEU A 296 8.36 34.42 8.31
CA LEU A 296 8.85 33.50 7.29
C LEU A 296 8.71 34.14 5.90
N ASN A 297 9.79 34.17 5.14
CA ASN A 297 9.77 34.66 3.76
C ASN A 297 8.77 33.89 2.88
N ALA A 298 8.66 32.57 3.04
CA ALA A 298 7.71 31.76 2.28
C ALA A 298 6.26 32.25 2.42
N PHE A 299 5.81 32.60 3.62
CA PHE A 299 4.46 33.15 3.83
C PHE A 299 4.30 34.53 3.19
N ARG A 300 5.30 35.41 3.33
CA ARG A 300 5.24 36.76 2.73
C ARG A 300 5.26 36.73 1.19
N ASN A 301 5.97 35.79 0.61
CA ASN A 301 6.13 35.66 -0.84
C ASN A 301 5.06 34.78 -1.48
N GLY A 302 4.22 34.11 -0.68
CA GLY A 302 3.20 33.19 -1.18
C GLY A 302 3.72 31.81 -1.59
N GLU A 303 4.93 31.43 -1.18
CA GLU A 303 5.55 30.12 -1.45
C GLU A 303 5.08 29.05 -0.45
N VAL A 304 3.76 29.01 -0.22
CA VAL A 304 3.07 28.08 0.68
C VAL A 304 2.10 27.24 -0.15
N TYR A 305 2.17 25.91 -0.03
CA TYR A 305 1.45 24.99 -0.91
C TYR A 305 0.76 23.87 -0.11
N GLY A 306 -0.43 23.45 -0.55
CA GLY A 306 -1.17 22.34 0.06
C GLY A 306 -0.81 21.01 -0.56
N ILE A 307 -0.57 19.98 0.27
CA ILE A 307 -0.37 18.58 -0.14
C ILE A 307 -1.45 17.68 0.47
N LEU A 308 -1.70 16.54 -0.15
CA LEU A 308 -2.76 15.64 0.29
C LEU A 308 -2.31 14.86 1.55
N PRO A 309 -3.23 14.58 2.50
CA PRO A 309 -2.90 13.69 3.61
C PRO A 309 -2.77 12.25 3.11
N PHE A 310 -1.63 11.61 3.38
CA PHE A 310 -1.39 10.21 3.01
C PHE A 310 -1.24 9.27 4.23
N ASN A 311 -1.32 9.75 5.46
CA ASN A 311 -0.99 8.98 6.68
C ASN A 311 -2.21 8.39 7.42
N TYR A 312 -3.40 8.42 6.82
CA TYR A 312 -4.61 7.97 7.52
C TYR A 312 -4.81 6.45 7.39
N TYR A 313 -4.77 5.78 8.56
CA TYR A 313 -4.87 4.33 8.72
C TYR A 313 -3.77 3.60 7.93
N ASP A 314 -2.53 3.94 8.29
CA ASP A 314 -1.30 3.57 7.58
C ASP A 314 -1.08 4.37 6.27
N THR A 315 0.02 4.13 5.55
CA THR A 315 0.45 4.90 4.39
C THR A 315 -0.42 4.63 3.17
N ASN A 316 -1.06 5.67 2.64
CA ASN A 316 -1.76 5.70 1.36
C ASN A 316 -0.71 5.94 0.26
N ILE A 317 -0.10 4.85 -0.20
CA ILE A 317 1.05 4.86 -1.11
C ILE A 317 0.78 5.70 -2.37
N ALA A 318 -0.39 5.53 -3.00
CA ALA A 318 -0.76 6.27 -4.20
C ALA A 318 -0.74 7.79 -3.97
N THR A 319 -1.31 8.23 -2.85
CA THR A 319 -1.34 9.65 -2.45
C THR A 319 0.06 10.19 -2.22
N ALA A 320 0.93 9.46 -1.51
CA ALA A 320 2.31 9.89 -1.26
C ALA A 320 3.14 10.01 -2.54
N LEU A 321 2.94 9.12 -3.52
CA LEU A 321 3.58 9.20 -4.83
C LEU A 321 3.07 10.40 -5.64
N ALA A 322 1.77 10.69 -5.56
CA ALA A 322 1.17 11.86 -6.19
C ALA A 322 1.71 13.18 -5.59
N ASP A 323 1.83 13.25 -4.26
CA ASP A 323 2.44 14.38 -3.56
C ASP A 323 3.89 14.59 -4.02
N ALA A 324 4.67 13.53 -4.20
CA ALA A 324 6.06 13.63 -4.65
C ALA A 324 6.17 14.29 -6.05
N TYR A 325 5.27 13.96 -6.99
CA TYR A 325 5.23 14.63 -8.29
C TYR A 325 4.84 16.11 -8.18
N TYR A 326 3.85 16.43 -7.35
CA TYR A 326 3.43 17.80 -7.13
C TYR A 326 4.55 18.64 -6.50
N MET A 327 5.16 18.14 -5.42
CA MET A 327 6.30 18.78 -4.76
C MET A 327 7.48 18.92 -5.72
N GLY A 328 7.77 17.88 -6.52
CA GLY A 328 8.79 17.94 -7.56
C GLY A 328 8.56 19.07 -8.56
N LYS A 329 7.31 19.28 -8.98
CA LYS A 329 6.92 20.38 -9.87
C LYS A 329 7.12 21.75 -9.25
N ILE A 330 6.78 21.93 -7.98
CA ILE A 330 6.96 23.21 -7.27
C ILE A 330 8.45 23.50 -7.07
N LEU A 331 9.22 22.51 -6.62
CA LEU A 331 10.62 22.69 -6.27
C LEU A 331 11.54 22.77 -7.49
N TYR A 332 11.19 22.06 -8.57
CA TYR A 332 12.03 21.89 -9.77
C TYR A 332 11.22 22.05 -11.07
N PRO A 333 10.59 23.21 -11.32
CA PRO A 333 9.60 23.37 -12.38
C PRO A 333 10.12 23.00 -13.78
N ASP A 334 11.38 23.31 -14.10
CA ASP A 334 11.98 22.97 -15.40
C ASP A 334 12.08 21.45 -15.64
N ARG A 335 12.26 20.67 -14.57
CA ARG A 335 12.39 19.20 -14.60
C ARG A 335 11.04 18.49 -14.65
N PHE A 336 9.95 19.19 -14.37
CA PHE A 336 8.58 18.68 -14.27
C PHE A 336 7.61 19.51 -15.13
N LYS A 337 8.13 20.15 -16.20
CA LYS A 337 7.34 20.98 -17.11
C LYS A 337 6.23 20.19 -17.83
N ASP A 338 6.49 18.91 -18.07
CA ASP A 338 5.60 17.93 -18.70
C ASP A 338 4.52 17.39 -17.75
N ILE A 339 4.68 17.57 -16.44
CA ILE A 339 3.78 17.01 -15.45
C ILE A 339 2.63 17.97 -15.15
N ASN A 340 1.39 17.54 -15.39
CA ASN A 340 0.22 18.11 -14.75
C ASN A 340 -0.06 17.31 -13.45
N PRO A 341 0.07 17.91 -12.26
CA PRO A 341 -0.06 17.18 -10.99
C PRO A 341 -1.42 16.49 -10.79
N ALA A 342 -2.52 17.11 -11.20
CA ALA A 342 -3.86 16.55 -11.06
C ALA A 342 -4.06 15.32 -11.97
N GLU A 343 -3.61 15.42 -13.22
CA GLU A 343 -3.65 14.31 -14.17
C GLU A 343 -2.73 13.17 -13.73
N LYS A 344 -1.53 13.49 -13.23
CA LYS A 344 -0.59 12.49 -12.73
C LYS A 344 -1.11 11.79 -11.48
N ALA A 345 -1.76 12.51 -10.56
CA ALA A 345 -2.43 11.88 -9.42
C ALA A 345 -3.54 10.92 -9.87
N ASN A 346 -4.36 11.32 -10.84
CA ASN A 346 -5.41 10.45 -11.39
C ASN A 346 -4.85 9.23 -12.10
N GLU A 347 -3.74 9.35 -12.82
CA GLU A 347 -3.01 8.21 -13.39
C GLU A 347 -2.60 7.23 -12.29
N ILE A 348 -1.96 7.73 -11.23
CA ILE A 348 -1.50 6.90 -10.10
C ILE A 348 -2.68 6.23 -9.39
N PHE A 349 -3.74 6.99 -9.05
CA PHE A 349 -4.92 6.42 -8.42
C PHE A 349 -5.61 5.37 -9.31
N ASN A 350 -5.65 5.60 -10.62
CA ASN A 350 -6.20 4.63 -11.57
C ASN A 350 -5.35 3.36 -11.63
N GLU A 351 -4.02 3.47 -11.65
CA GLU A 351 -3.14 2.31 -11.64
C GLU A 351 -3.21 1.52 -10.34
N PHE A 352 -3.46 2.15 -9.19
CA PHE A 352 -3.60 1.47 -7.91
C PHE A 352 -5.01 0.92 -7.65
N LEU A 353 -6.04 1.67 -8.00
CA LEU A 353 -7.42 1.45 -7.54
C LEU A 353 -8.45 1.46 -8.68
N GLY A 354 -8.04 1.62 -9.94
CA GLY A 354 -8.94 1.64 -11.09
C GLY A 354 -9.89 2.86 -11.14
N LYS A 355 -9.63 3.90 -10.32
CA LYS A 355 -10.46 5.11 -10.24
C LYS A 355 -9.58 6.38 -10.17
N PRO A 356 -9.94 7.46 -10.89
CA PRO A 356 -9.24 8.74 -10.83
C PRO A 356 -9.73 9.57 -9.63
N LEU A 357 -9.07 9.46 -8.47
CA LEU A 357 -9.58 9.99 -7.19
C LEU A 357 -9.19 11.44 -6.85
N TYR A 358 -8.43 12.13 -7.71
CA TYR A 358 -7.88 13.45 -7.38
C TYR A 358 -8.99 14.48 -7.13
N GLN A 359 -10.09 14.42 -7.89
CA GLN A 359 -11.20 15.36 -7.73
C GLN A 359 -11.88 15.20 -6.37
N GLU A 360 -12.07 13.97 -5.90
CA GLU A 360 -12.63 13.69 -4.57
C GLU A 360 -11.70 14.17 -3.46
N TYR A 361 -10.37 13.97 -3.62
CA TYR A 361 -9.39 14.54 -2.71
C TYR A 361 -9.42 16.08 -2.71
N SER A 362 -9.49 16.70 -3.89
CA SER A 362 -9.56 18.15 -4.03
C SER A 362 -10.83 18.73 -3.41
N ALA A 363 -11.97 18.07 -3.57
CA ALA A 363 -13.22 18.48 -2.94
C ALA A 363 -13.18 18.34 -1.40
N ALA A 364 -12.51 17.31 -0.88
CA ALA A 364 -12.44 17.04 0.54
C ALA A 364 -11.40 17.90 1.31
N TYR A 365 -10.24 18.15 0.70
CA TYR A 365 -9.09 18.77 1.38
C TYR A 365 -8.67 20.11 0.75
N GLY A 366 -8.86 20.26 -0.56
CA GLY A 366 -8.42 21.42 -1.31
C GLY A 366 -7.69 21.05 -2.60
N GLY A 367 -6.89 19.99 -2.56
CA GLY A 367 -6.07 19.52 -3.66
C GLY A 367 -4.77 20.31 -3.81
N PHE A 368 -3.95 19.90 -4.76
CA PHE A 368 -2.70 20.59 -5.08
C PHE A 368 -2.92 22.06 -5.47
N LYS A 369 -2.54 22.99 -4.58
CA LYS A 369 -2.68 24.43 -4.82
C LYS A 369 -1.66 25.26 -4.05
N CYS A 370 -1.43 26.46 -4.56
CA CYS A 370 -0.83 27.55 -3.79
C CYS A 370 -1.84 28.06 -2.75
N LEU A 371 -1.35 28.29 -1.54
CA LEU A 371 -2.10 28.73 -0.37
C LEU A 371 -1.82 30.20 -0.03
N SER A 372 -1.23 30.99 -0.93
CA SER A 372 -0.93 32.41 -0.68
C SER A 372 -2.17 33.17 -0.18
N ASN A 373 -3.30 33.01 -0.87
CA ASN A 373 -4.57 33.67 -0.54
C ASN A 373 -5.25 33.10 0.72
N ALA A 374 -4.71 32.03 1.30
CA ALA A 374 -5.24 31.41 2.50
C ALA A 374 -4.73 32.08 3.79
N PHE A 375 -3.68 32.91 3.70
CA PHE A 375 -2.96 33.49 4.84
C PHE A 375 -2.77 35.02 4.74
N GLY A 376 -3.71 35.71 4.08
CA GLY A 376 -3.68 37.17 3.89
C GLY A 376 -3.13 37.53 2.52
#